data_AF-A0A7Y3NM82-F1
#
_entry.id   AF-A0A7Y3NM82-F1
#
_cell.length_a   1.000
_cell.length_b   1.000
_cell.length_c   1.000
_cell.angle_alpha   90.00
_cell.angle_beta   90.00
_cell.angle_gamma   90.00
#
_symmetry.space_group_name_H-M   'P 1'
#
loop_
_entity.id
_entity.type
_entity.pdbx_description
1 polymer ?
#
loop_
_entity_poly.entity_id
_entity_poly.type
_entity_poly.pdbx_seq_one_letter_code
_entity_poly.pdbx_strand_id
1 'polypeptide(L)' 'MTDHLPILSDDHLKQLQAQVDVLPALERQAFLLAASQRLTSEQVAERMQVSKRQAGKLIARALATLDARLNL' A
#
# COMPACT_ATOMS: atom_id res chain seq x y z
N MET A 1 -24.91 14.59 1.87
CA MET A 1 -23.50 14.76 2.26
C MET A 1 -22.68 13.83 1.37
N THR A 2 -22.27 14.33 0.22
CA THR A 2 -21.49 13.56 -0.76
C THR A 2 -20.02 13.66 -0.39
N ASP A 3 -19.49 12.55 0.11
CA ASP A 3 -18.06 12.31 0.29
C ASP A 3 -17.34 12.59 -1.04
N HIS A 4 -16.67 13.73 -1.12
CA HIS A 4 -15.73 14.04 -2.18
C HIS A 4 -14.49 13.17 -2.00
N LEU A 5 -14.60 11.89 -2.35
CA LEU A 5 -13.41 11.11 -2.71
C LEU A 5 -12.80 11.81 -3.93
N PRO A 6 -11.56 12.34 -3.85
CA PRO A 6 -10.92 12.92 -5.01
C PRO A 6 -10.86 11.81 -6.05
N ILE A 7 -11.52 12.03 -7.20
CA ILE A 7 -11.35 11.20 -8.38
C ILE A 7 -9.88 11.39 -8.74
N LEU A 8 -9.02 10.51 -8.24
CA LEU A 8 -7.62 10.47 -8.59
C LEU A 8 -7.61 10.35 -10.11
N SER A 9 -7.16 11.39 -10.79
CA SER A 9 -7.06 11.43 -12.24
C SER A 9 -6.31 10.18 -12.71
N ASP A 10 -6.70 9.59 -13.84
CA ASP A 10 -6.06 8.39 -14.38
C ASP A 10 -4.52 8.45 -14.38
N ASP A 11 -3.95 9.65 -14.59
CA ASP A 11 -2.51 9.91 -14.48
C ASP A 11 -1.94 9.73 -13.07
N HIS A 12 -2.62 10.19 -12.02
CA HIS A 12 -2.19 9.98 -10.64
C HIS A 12 -2.30 8.50 -10.23
N LEU A 13 -3.34 7.80 -10.70
CA LEU A 13 -3.45 6.35 -10.47
C LEU A 13 -2.33 5.59 -11.18
N LYS A 14 -2.02 5.94 -12.43
CA LYS A 14 -0.90 5.33 -13.18
C LYS A 14 0.46 5.63 -12.54
N GLN A 15 0.67 6.86 -12.07
CA GLN A 15 1.90 7.21 -11.36
C GLN A 15 2.03 6.45 -10.04
N LEU A 16 0.97 6.39 -9.24
CA LEU A 16 0.96 5.60 -8.01
C LEU A 16 1.23 4.12 -8.31
N GLN A 17 0.62 3.59 -9.36
CA GLN A 17 0.78 2.20 -9.76
C GLN A 17 2.21 1.89 -10.23
N ALA A 18 2.83 2.78 -11.00
CA ALA A 18 4.24 2.66 -11.40
C ALA A 18 5.19 2.68 -10.19
N GLN A 19 4.88 3.48 -9.17
CA GLN A 19 5.67 3.54 -7.93
C GLN A 19 5.43 2.32 -7.04
N VAL A 20 4.24 1.72 -7.10
CA VAL A 20 3.92 0.50 -6.35
C VAL A 20 4.49 -0.75 -7.04
N ASP A 21 4.64 -0.75 -8.37
CA ASP A 21 5.18 -1.89 -9.13
C ASP A 21 6.68 -2.12 -8.92
N VAL A 22 7.41 -1.11 -8.46
CA VAL A 22 8.84 -1.26 -8.10
C VAL A 22 9.04 -1.88 -6.72
N LEU A 23 7.96 -2.11 -5.96
CA LEU A 23 8.02 -2.80 -4.67
C LEU A 23 8.18 -4.31 -4.85
N PRO A 24 8.92 -4.98 -3.96
CA PRO A 24 8.92 -6.44 -3.86
C PRO A 24 7.49 -6.99 -3.75
N ALA A 25 7.20 -8.12 -4.40
CA ALA A 25 5.83 -8.63 -4.56
C ALA A 25 5.03 -8.74 -3.24
N LEU A 26 5.68 -9.18 -2.15
CA LEU A 26 5.06 -9.29 -0.83
C LEU A 26 4.79 -7.93 -0.18
N GLU A 27 5.71 -6.98 -0.34
CA GLU A 27 5.58 -5.61 0.19
C GLU A 27 4.50 -4.84 -0.57
N ARG A 28 4.49 -4.99 -1.90
CA ARG A 28 3.45 -4.49 -2.80
C ARG A 28 2.07 -5.00 -2.39
N GLN A 29 1.93 -6.31 -2.19
CA GLN A 29 0.67 -6.92 -1.82
C GLN A 29 0.18 -6.44 -0.45
N ALA A 30 1.07 -6.38 0.54
CA ALA A 30 0.72 -5.88 1.88
C ALA A 30 0.28 -4.41 1.84
N PHE A 31 1.00 -3.57 1.09
CA PHE A 31 0.67 -2.16 0.91
C PHE A 31 -0.66 -1.96 0.19
N LEU A 32 -0.90 -2.67 -0.92
CA LEU A 32 -2.16 -2.58 -1.65
C LEU A 32 -3.35 -3.04 -0.81
N LEU A 33 -3.21 -4.10 -0.01
CA LEU A 33 -4.25 -4.55 0.91
C LEU A 33 -4.56 -3.49 1.98
N ALA A 34 -3.53 -2.87 2.56
CA ALA A 34 -3.70 -1.80 3.54
C ALA A 34 -4.34 -0.54 2.93
N ALA A 35 -3.88 -0.12 1.75
CA ALA A 35 -4.30 1.13 1.11
C ALA A 35 -5.69 1.04 0.44
N SER A 36 -5.97 -0.05 -0.29
CA SER A 36 -7.22 -0.19 -1.06
C SER A 36 -8.45 -0.47 -0.20
N GLN A 37 -8.28 -1.24 0.88
CA GLN A 37 -9.37 -1.73 1.72
C GLN A 37 -9.34 -1.12 3.14
N ARG A 38 -8.44 -0.16 3.39
CA ARG A 38 -8.19 0.43 4.72
C ARG A 38 -7.98 -0.65 5.80
N LEU A 39 -7.35 -1.76 5.43
CA LEU A 39 -7.16 -2.89 6.33
C LEU A 39 -6.07 -2.58 7.35
N THR A 40 -6.31 -2.99 8.58
CA THR A 40 -5.31 -2.97 9.64
C THR A 40 -4.22 -4.00 9.38
N SER A 41 -3.04 -3.84 9.97
CA SER A 41 -1.93 -4.81 9.85
C SER A 41 -2.31 -6.23 10.27
N GLU A 42 -3.33 -6.38 11.12
CA GLU A 42 -3.86 -7.67 11.55
C GLU A 42 -4.71 -8.33 10.46
N GLN A 43 -5.60 -7.58 9.81
CA GLN A 43 -6.38 -8.07 8.68
C GLN A 43 -5.51 -8.35 7.44
N VAL A 44 -4.46 -7.56 7.22
CA VAL A 44 -3.46 -7.86 6.18
C VAL A 44 -2.73 -9.16 6.49
N ALA A 45 -2.38 -9.39 7.76
CA ALA A 45 -1.73 -10.62 8.20
C ALA A 45 -2.60 -11.85 7.96
N GLU A 46 -3.89 -11.79 8.29
CA GLU A 46 -4.86 -12.86 8.02
C GLU A 46 -4.99 -13.14 6.51
N ARG A 47 -5.14 -12.09 5.69
CA ARG A 47 -5.27 -12.21 4.23
C ARG A 47 -4.03 -12.80 3.56
N MET A 48 -2.85 -12.49 4.08
CA MET A 48 -1.57 -12.95 3.54
C MET A 48 -1.07 -14.23 4.22
N GLN A 49 -1.80 -14.76 5.22
CA GLN A 49 -1.39 -15.91 6.04
C GLN A 49 0.01 -15.73 6.67
N VAL A 50 0.32 -14.53 7.14
CA VAL A 50 1.57 -14.19 7.84
C VAL A 50 1.29 -13.72 9.26
N SER A 51 2.32 -13.55 10.09
CA SER A 51 2.14 -12.94 11.41
C SER A 51 1.84 -11.44 11.32
N LYS A 52 1.08 -10.89 12.28
CA LYS A 52 0.83 -9.44 12.42
C LYS A 52 2.12 -8.61 12.38
N ARG A 53 3.17 -9.10 13.04
CA ARG A 53 4.50 -8.46 13.04
C ARG A 53 5.14 -8.46 11.66
N GLN A 54 4.99 -9.54 10.89
CA GLN A 54 5.51 -9.63 9.53
C GLN A 54 4.71 -8.75 8.56
N ALA A 55 3.39 -8.74 8.63
CA ALA A 55 2.55 -7.82 7.87
C ALA A 55 2.93 -6.36 8.14
N GLY A 56 3.08 -5.99 9.42
CA GLY A 56 3.55 -4.65 9.79
C GLY A 56 4.92 -4.29 9.20
N LYS A 57 5.88 -5.23 9.18
CA LYS A 57 7.19 -5.03 8.53
C LYS A 57 7.06 -4.84 7.02
N LEU A 58 6.23 -5.63 6.35
CA LEU A 58 6.03 -5.53 4.90
C LEU A 58 5.42 -4.17 4.52
N ILE A 59 4.42 -3.72 5.28
CA ILE A 59 3.79 -2.39 5.08
C ILE A 59 4.80 -1.27 5.33
N ALA A 60 5.56 -1.34 6.44
CA ALA A 60 6.56 -0.33 6.76
C ALA A 60 7.68 -0.23 5.71
N ARG A 61 8.13 -1.37 5.17
CA ARG A 61 9.15 -1.41 4.10
C ARG A 61 8.63 -0.87 2.78
N ALA A 62 7.38 -1.20 2.44
CA ALA A 62 6.73 -0.63 1.27
C ALA A 62 6.66 0.90 1.37
N LEU A 63 6.20 1.42 2.51
CA LEU A 63 6.14 2.85 2.78
C LEU A 63 7.52 3.51 2.69
N ALA A 64 8.54 2.97 3.35
CA ALA A 64 9.90 3.52 3.32
C ALA A 64 10.49 3.55 1.90
N THR A 65 10.20 2.55 1.08
CA THR A 65 10.67 2.49 -0.31
C THR A 65 9.96 3.51 -1.20
N LEU A 66 8.66 3.71 -0.99
CA LEU A 66 7.88 4.73 -1.69
C LEU A 66 8.32 6.14 -1.27
N ASP A 67 8.52 6.37 0.03
CA ASP A 67 8.98 7.63 0.61
C ASP A 67 10.35 8.05 0.02
N ALA A 68 11.32 7.13 0.04
CA ALA A 68 12.64 7.34 -0.54
C ALA A 68 12.63 7.63 -2.06
N ARG A 69 11.58 7.21 -2.78
CA ARG A 69 11.44 7.46 -4.22
C ARG A 69 10.68 8.73 -4.54
N LEU A 70 9.69 9.06 -3.73
CA LEU A 70 8.83 10.22 -3.95
C LEU A 70 9.48 11.51 -3.45
N ASN A 71 10.58 11.44 -2.68
CA ASN A 71 11.23 12.62 -2.08
C ASN A 71 10.19 13.52 -1.37
N LEU A 72 9.20 12.88 -0.71
CA LEU A 72 8.19 13.59 0.07
C LEU A 72 8.79 14.17 1.35
#